data_AF-A0A929X6T0-F1
#
_entry.id   AF-A0A929X6T0-F1
#
_cell.length_a   1.000
_cell.length_b   1.000
_cell.length_c   1.000
_cell.angle_alpha   90.00
_cell.angle_beta   90.00
_cell.angle_gamma   90.00
#
_symmetry.space_group_name_H-M   'P 1'
#
loop_
_entity.id
_entity.type
_entity.pdbx_description
1 polymer ?
#
loop_
_entity_poly.entity_id
_entity_poly.type
_entity_poly.pdbx_seq_one_letter_code
_entity_poly.pdbx_strand_id
1 'polypeptide(L)'
;MDAKFALEFLLGKETSLLAKHIRLLKAVDETKSITKAAEIAGMSYKSGWDALSLINNASKKPLIVRAQGTKKNSGSELTPYARKLIRAYDAISHAGEAFLGEILKLDEITEESLLSLEKMGMKLSTRNQLNVEITDIQTGAVNSQIIAKLAGGEPLCAMITVESEKSLNLQVGKEVLFLFKAPSVVIAKSGNDDLRISSANQIKGTICEVKIGAVNAEVCLNTNSHQTITSIITRESATAMGLGAGDEVTAIVEPSEII
;
A
#
# COMPACT_ATOMS: atom_id res chain seq x y z
N MET A 1 -1.79 10.58 -0.37
CA MET A 1 -1.97 9.11 -0.24
C MET A 1 -1.18 8.42 -1.35
N ASP A 2 -0.33 7.43 -1.03
CA ASP A 2 0.29 6.62 -2.10
C ASP A 2 -0.68 5.49 -2.44
N ALA A 3 -1.00 5.30 -3.71
CA ALA A 3 -1.75 4.15 -4.17
C ALA A 3 -1.02 3.50 -5.33
N LYS A 4 -1.08 2.19 -5.41
CA LYS A 4 -0.37 1.40 -6.41
C LYS A 4 -1.36 0.59 -7.20
N PHE A 5 -1.25 0.68 -8.52
CA PHE A 5 -1.91 -0.24 -9.42
C PHE A 5 -1.05 -1.49 -9.59
N ALA A 6 -1.57 -2.65 -9.17
CA ALA A 6 -0.90 -3.93 -9.31
C ALA A 6 -1.54 -4.70 -10.48
N LEU A 7 -0.87 -4.66 -11.63
CA LEU A 7 -1.30 -5.37 -12.82
C LEU A 7 -0.70 -6.77 -12.87
N GLU A 8 -1.55 -7.76 -13.16
CA GLU A 8 -1.13 -9.14 -13.42
C GLU A 8 -1.72 -9.62 -14.75
N PHE A 9 -0.90 -10.20 -15.62
CA PHE A 9 -1.38 -10.89 -16.83
C PHE A 9 -1.37 -12.39 -16.64
N LEU A 10 -2.47 -13.06 -16.96
CA LEU A 10 -2.53 -14.52 -16.96
C LEU A 10 -1.86 -15.09 -18.22
N LEU A 11 -0.82 -15.89 -18.00
CA LEU A 11 -0.18 -16.74 -19.00
C LEU A 11 -0.73 -18.16 -18.84
N GLY A 12 -1.65 -18.53 -19.72
CA GLY A 12 -2.33 -19.82 -19.61
C GLY A 12 -3.33 -19.85 -18.44
N LYS A 13 -3.47 -21.00 -17.78
CA LYS A 13 -4.47 -21.20 -16.71
C LYS A 13 -3.96 -20.90 -15.30
N GLU A 14 -2.66 -21.03 -15.04
CA GLU A 14 -2.12 -21.05 -13.67
C GLU A 14 -0.90 -20.14 -13.44
N THR A 15 -0.37 -19.47 -14.47
CA THR A 15 0.84 -18.66 -14.33
C THR A 15 0.53 -17.18 -14.50
N SER A 16 0.86 -16.36 -13.50
CA SER A 16 0.78 -14.90 -13.60
C SER A 16 2.11 -14.27 -14.01
N LEU A 17 2.04 -13.37 -14.97
CA LEU A 17 3.09 -12.44 -15.33
C LEU A 17 2.96 -11.17 -14.46
N LEU A 18 3.87 -11.05 -13.49
CA LEU A 18 3.88 -9.99 -12.49
C LEU A 18 4.86 -8.87 -12.88
N ALA A 19 4.78 -7.73 -12.21
CA ALA A 19 5.70 -6.59 -12.39
C ALA A 19 7.19 -6.99 -12.36
N LYS A 20 7.59 -7.90 -11.46
CA LYS A 20 8.97 -8.41 -11.37
C LYS A 20 9.41 -9.16 -12.63
N HIS A 21 8.50 -9.90 -13.27
CA HIS A 21 8.77 -10.62 -14.51
C HIS A 21 8.93 -9.65 -15.68
N ILE A 22 8.10 -8.60 -15.74
CA ILE A 22 8.23 -7.53 -16.73
C ILE A 22 9.57 -6.80 -16.59
N ARG A 23 9.97 -6.44 -15.36
CA ARG A 23 11.27 -5.83 -15.08
C ARG A 23 12.42 -6.71 -15.57
N LEU A 24 12.34 -8.01 -15.31
CA LEU A 24 13.35 -8.96 -15.75
C LEU A 24 13.40 -9.08 -17.29
N LEU A 25 12.25 -9.12 -17.97
CA LEU A 25 12.20 -9.13 -19.44
C LEU A 25 12.79 -7.86 -20.05
N LYS A 26 12.47 -6.68 -19.50
CA LYS A 26 13.07 -5.39 -19.92
C LYS A 26 14.59 -5.41 -19.74
N ALA A 27 15.07 -5.88 -18.59
CA ALA A 27 16.50 -5.97 -18.32
C ALA A 27 17.22 -6.97 -19.25
N VAL A 28 16.56 -8.08 -19.65
CA VAL A 28 17.08 -8.97 -20.70
C VAL A 28 17.17 -8.25 -22.04
N ASP A 29 16.18 -7.43 -22.37
CA ASP A 29 16.18 -6.68 -23.62
C ASP A 29 17.34 -5.67 -23.71
N GLU A 30 17.64 -5.00 -22.60
CA GLU A 30 18.73 -4.03 -22.51
C GLU A 30 20.10 -4.71 -22.50
N THR A 31 20.26 -5.75 -21.67
CA THR A 31 21.59 -6.33 -21.39
C THR A 31 21.97 -7.49 -22.30
N LYS A 32 20.99 -8.11 -22.97
CA LYS A 32 21.12 -9.36 -23.73
C LYS A 32 21.69 -10.53 -22.90
N SER A 33 21.66 -10.44 -21.57
CA SER A 33 22.26 -11.39 -20.64
C SER A 33 21.34 -11.67 -19.46
N ILE A 34 21.00 -12.95 -19.24
CA ILE A 34 20.17 -13.35 -18.08
C ILE A 34 20.86 -13.00 -16.76
N THR A 35 22.18 -13.17 -16.69
CA THR A 35 22.96 -12.87 -15.47
C THR A 35 22.86 -11.40 -15.09
N LYS A 36 23.11 -10.49 -16.04
CA LYS A 36 23.00 -9.05 -15.80
C LYS A 36 21.55 -8.61 -15.56
N ALA A 37 20.61 -9.22 -16.29
CA ALA A 37 19.20 -8.92 -16.11
C ALA A 37 18.69 -9.30 -14.70
N ALA A 38 19.11 -10.45 -14.17
CA ALA A 38 18.77 -10.88 -12.82
C ALA A 38 19.31 -9.89 -11.77
N GLU A 39 20.55 -9.42 -11.93
CA GLU A 39 21.15 -8.42 -11.05
C GLU A 39 20.37 -7.09 -11.06
N ILE A 40 20.04 -6.55 -12.25
CA ILE A 40 19.22 -5.33 -12.40
C ILE A 40 17.81 -5.50 -11.80
N ALA A 41 17.27 -6.72 -11.86
CA ALA A 41 16.00 -7.07 -11.26
C ALA A 41 16.08 -7.35 -9.74
N GLY A 42 17.27 -7.29 -9.13
CA GLY A 42 17.48 -7.55 -7.70
C GLY A 42 17.32 -9.04 -7.33
N MET A 43 17.64 -9.95 -8.25
CA MET A 43 17.47 -11.40 -8.11
C MET A 43 18.79 -12.14 -8.24
N SER A 44 18.89 -13.32 -7.62
CA SER A 44 19.99 -14.25 -7.92
C SER A 44 19.89 -14.76 -9.36
N TYR A 45 21.00 -15.16 -9.98
CA TYR A 45 21.00 -15.76 -11.32
C TYR A 45 20.01 -16.94 -11.42
N LYS A 46 20.04 -17.85 -10.45
CA LYS A 46 19.14 -19.01 -10.41
C LYS A 46 17.68 -18.57 -10.37
N SER A 47 17.34 -17.66 -9.46
CA SER A 47 15.98 -17.12 -9.33
C SER A 47 15.50 -16.41 -10.60
N GLY A 48 16.38 -15.65 -11.27
CA GLY A 48 16.08 -15.00 -12.55
C GLY A 48 15.85 -16.02 -13.67
N TRP A 49 16.70 -17.03 -13.76
CA TRP A 49 16.55 -18.10 -14.76
C TRP A 49 15.27 -18.92 -14.55
N ASP A 50 14.96 -19.28 -13.30
CA ASP A 50 13.73 -20.00 -12.93
C ASP A 50 12.50 -19.17 -13.30
N ALA A 51 12.49 -17.87 -12.97
CA ALA A 51 11.39 -16.97 -13.30
C ALA A 51 11.18 -16.82 -14.82
N LEU A 52 12.26 -16.66 -15.60
CA LEU A 52 12.17 -16.57 -17.05
C LEU A 52 11.69 -17.87 -17.69
N SER A 53 12.19 -19.02 -17.20
CA SER A 53 11.80 -20.33 -17.70
C SER A 53 10.32 -20.61 -17.43
N LEU A 54 9.84 -20.26 -16.23
CA LEU A 54 8.44 -20.37 -15.85
C LEU A 54 7.53 -19.59 -16.82
N ILE A 55 7.76 -18.29 -16.99
CA ILE A 55 6.91 -17.45 -17.84
C ILE A 55 7.03 -17.79 -19.32
N ASN A 56 8.20 -18.26 -19.77
CA ASN A 56 8.41 -18.65 -21.16
C ASN A 56 7.67 -19.96 -21.49
N ASN A 57 7.66 -20.93 -20.57
CA ASN A 57 6.96 -22.20 -20.73
C ASN A 57 5.44 -22.04 -20.61
N ALA A 58 4.97 -21.15 -19.73
CA ALA A 58 3.55 -20.88 -19.56
C ALA A 58 2.95 -20.04 -20.70
N SER A 59 3.77 -19.29 -21.42
CA SER A 59 3.34 -18.42 -22.50
C SER A 59 3.00 -19.22 -23.77
N LYS A 60 1.94 -18.80 -24.48
CA LYS A 60 1.53 -19.40 -25.77
C LYS A 60 2.58 -19.27 -26.87
N LYS A 61 3.45 -18.26 -26.77
CA LYS A 61 4.57 -18.02 -27.69
C LYS A 61 5.82 -17.76 -26.86
N PRO A 62 7.01 -18.20 -27.31
CA PRO A 62 8.24 -17.96 -26.56
C PRO A 62 8.41 -16.45 -26.33
N LEU A 63 8.69 -16.09 -25.09
CA LEU A 63 9.00 -14.73 -24.68
C LEU A 63 10.48 -14.41 -24.92
N ILE A 64 11.35 -15.40 -24.73
CA ILE A 64 12.79 -15.29 -24.92
C ILE A 64 13.26 -16.39 -25.87
N VAL A 65 14.23 -16.05 -26.72
CA VAL A 65 14.98 -16.99 -27.56
C VAL A 65 16.48 -16.78 -27.36
N ARG A 66 17.28 -17.77 -27.75
CA ARG A 66 18.73 -17.57 -27.84
C ARG A 66 19.04 -16.71 -29.06
N ALA A 67 19.95 -15.74 -28.88
CA ALA A 67 20.49 -14.97 -30.00
C ALA A 67 21.17 -15.91 -31.01
N GLN A 68 20.96 -15.69 -32.31
CA GLN A 68 21.65 -16.44 -33.35
C GLN A 68 23.14 -16.04 -33.38
N GLY A 69 24.04 -16.97 -33.03
CA GLY A 69 25.49 -16.75 -33.07
C GLY A 69 26.31 -18.03 -32.84
N THR A 70 27.47 -18.10 -33.48
CA THR A 70 28.41 -19.23 -33.42
C THR A 70 29.23 -19.23 -32.11
N LYS A 71 29.05 -20.29 -31.29
CA LYS A 71 29.84 -20.70 -30.09
C LYS A 71 29.90 -19.76 -28.86
N LYS A 72 29.74 -20.43 -27.70
CA LYS A 72 30.03 -20.09 -26.29
C LYS A 72 29.42 -18.84 -25.61
N ASN A 73 28.95 -17.82 -26.32
CA ASN A 73 28.30 -16.64 -25.73
C ASN A 73 26.93 -16.32 -26.36
N SER A 74 26.03 -17.32 -26.46
CA SER A 74 24.68 -17.09 -26.98
C SER A 74 23.85 -16.30 -25.96
N GLY A 75 23.76 -14.98 -26.15
CA GLY A 75 22.91 -14.09 -25.37
C GLY A 75 21.42 -14.48 -25.45
N SER A 76 20.62 -13.88 -24.59
CA SER A 76 19.16 -14.06 -24.59
C SER A 76 18.48 -12.83 -25.17
N GLU A 77 17.53 -13.04 -26.06
CA GLU A 77 16.82 -11.97 -26.75
C GLU A 77 15.31 -12.12 -26.60
N LEU A 78 14.62 -10.99 -26.41
CA LEU A 78 13.17 -10.95 -26.41
C LEU A 78 12.63 -11.18 -27.82
N THR A 79 11.59 -12.00 -27.91
CA THR A 79 10.82 -12.14 -29.14
C THR A 79 9.99 -10.88 -29.42
N PRO A 80 9.55 -10.66 -30.67
CA PRO A 80 8.58 -9.59 -30.98
C PRO A 80 7.29 -9.71 -30.17
N TYR A 81 6.89 -10.93 -29.80
CA TYR A 81 5.73 -11.17 -28.95
C TYR A 81 5.95 -10.66 -27.53
N ALA A 82 7.11 -10.95 -26.90
CA ALA A 82 7.44 -10.40 -25.58
C ALA A 82 7.47 -8.88 -25.58
N ARG A 83 8.06 -8.24 -26.61
CA ARG A 83 8.08 -6.78 -26.70
C ARG A 83 6.68 -6.18 -26.78
N LYS A 84 5.77 -6.79 -27.54
CA LYS A 84 4.36 -6.37 -27.59
C LYS A 84 3.67 -6.54 -26.23
N LEU A 85 3.95 -7.64 -25.55
CA LEU A 85 3.40 -7.92 -24.21
C LEU A 85 3.86 -6.89 -23.17
N ILE A 86 5.15 -6.53 -23.18
CA ILE A 86 5.71 -5.48 -22.31
C ILE A 86 5.05 -4.13 -22.61
N ARG A 87 4.90 -3.75 -23.89
CA ARG A 87 4.22 -2.49 -24.26
C ARG A 87 2.77 -2.45 -23.79
N ALA A 88 2.04 -3.55 -23.93
CA ALA A 88 0.67 -3.65 -23.44
C ALA A 88 0.60 -3.54 -21.92
N TYR A 89 1.51 -4.21 -21.20
CA TYR A 89 1.63 -4.10 -19.75
C TYR A 89 1.90 -2.66 -19.31
N ASP A 90 2.86 -1.98 -19.95
CA ASP A 90 3.23 -0.61 -19.62
C ASP A 90 2.07 0.36 -19.87
N ALA A 91 1.36 0.21 -21.00
CA ALA A 91 0.22 1.05 -21.33
C ALA A 91 -0.94 0.89 -20.32
N ILE A 92 -1.28 -0.35 -19.97
CA ILE A 92 -2.35 -0.61 -18.99
C ILE A 92 -1.92 -0.17 -17.60
N SER A 93 -0.66 -0.40 -17.23
CA SER A 93 -0.12 0.03 -15.92
C SER A 93 -0.21 1.55 -15.77
N HIS A 94 0.23 2.28 -16.78
CA HIS A 94 0.18 3.74 -16.79
C HIS A 94 -1.27 4.27 -16.74
N ALA A 95 -2.18 3.67 -17.51
CA ALA A 95 -3.59 4.05 -17.49
C ALA A 95 -4.24 3.78 -16.12
N GLY A 96 -3.93 2.63 -15.49
CA GLY A 96 -4.43 2.29 -14.16
C GLY A 96 -3.90 3.21 -13.07
N GLU A 97 -2.63 3.60 -13.12
CA GLU A 97 -2.05 4.59 -12.19
C GLU A 97 -2.71 5.97 -12.35
N ALA A 98 -2.91 6.42 -13.59
CA ALA A 98 -3.58 7.69 -13.86
C ALA A 98 -5.03 7.69 -13.35
N PHE A 99 -5.78 6.62 -13.63
CA PHE A 99 -7.16 6.46 -13.16
C PHE A 99 -7.25 6.47 -11.64
N LEU A 100 -6.35 5.75 -10.96
CA LEU A 100 -6.28 5.73 -9.51
C LEU A 100 -5.99 7.13 -8.95
N GLY A 101 -5.07 7.86 -9.60
CA GLY A 101 -4.78 9.25 -9.26
C GLY A 101 -6.00 10.18 -9.36
N GLU A 102 -6.87 9.99 -10.34
CA GLU A 102 -8.12 10.76 -10.46
C GLU A 102 -9.15 10.35 -9.40
N ILE A 103 -9.29 9.06 -9.11
CA ILE A 103 -10.22 8.60 -8.06
C ILE A 103 -9.82 9.14 -6.69
N LEU A 104 -8.52 9.21 -6.41
CA LEU A 104 -8.03 9.77 -5.14
C LEU A 104 -8.31 11.28 -4.97
N LYS A 105 -8.71 11.97 -6.03
CA LYS A 105 -9.14 13.38 -5.96
C LYS A 105 -10.65 13.51 -5.76
N LEU A 106 -11.41 12.41 -5.83
CA LEU A 106 -12.85 12.46 -5.68
C LEU A 106 -13.24 12.72 -4.24
N ASP A 107 -14.39 13.38 -4.16
CA ASP A 107 -14.98 14.01 -3.00
C ASP A 107 -15.60 13.02 -2.00
N GLU A 108 -15.89 11.81 -2.45
CA GLU A 108 -16.38 10.74 -1.61
C GLU A 108 -15.80 9.42 -2.12
N ILE A 109 -14.83 8.88 -1.39
CA ILE A 109 -14.39 7.50 -1.59
C ILE A 109 -15.09 6.65 -0.53
N THR A 110 -16.13 5.95 -0.94
CA THR A 110 -16.87 5.02 -0.07
C THR A 110 -16.11 3.69 0.07
N GLU A 111 -16.42 2.91 1.12
CA GLU A 111 -15.91 1.54 1.25
C GLU A 111 -16.21 0.67 0.02
N GLU A 112 -17.39 0.82 -0.58
CA GLU A 112 -17.79 0.11 -1.80
C GLU A 112 -16.90 0.46 -2.99
N SER A 113 -16.49 1.73 -3.08
CA SER A 113 -15.55 2.22 -4.08
C SER A 113 -14.16 1.62 -3.85
N LEU A 114 -13.71 1.53 -2.59
CA LEU A 114 -12.44 0.88 -2.23
C LEU A 114 -12.44 -0.62 -2.56
N LEU A 115 -13.51 -1.33 -2.23
CA LEU A 115 -13.69 -2.73 -2.61
C LEU A 115 -13.69 -2.93 -4.13
N SER A 116 -14.25 -1.97 -4.87
CA SER A 116 -14.23 -1.98 -6.33
C SER A 116 -12.82 -1.75 -6.89
N LEU A 117 -12.06 -0.82 -6.31
CA LEU A 117 -10.64 -0.61 -6.62
C LEU A 117 -9.82 -1.88 -6.36
N GLU A 118 -10.02 -2.54 -5.22
CA GLU A 118 -9.32 -3.79 -4.90
C GLU A 118 -9.61 -4.89 -5.93
N LYS A 119 -10.86 -5.04 -6.37
CA LYS A 119 -11.25 -5.97 -7.44
C LYS A 119 -10.60 -5.63 -8.79
N MET A 120 -10.29 -4.36 -9.02
CA MET A 120 -9.56 -3.89 -10.20
C MET A 120 -8.04 -4.03 -10.06
N GLY A 121 -7.53 -4.59 -8.96
CA GLY A 121 -6.09 -4.73 -8.70
C GLY A 121 -5.44 -3.43 -8.21
N MET A 122 -6.23 -2.43 -7.80
CA MET A 122 -5.74 -1.17 -7.23
C MET A 122 -5.67 -1.31 -5.71
N LYS A 123 -4.52 -0.98 -5.13
CA LYS A 123 -4.30 -1.04 -3.68
C LYS A 123 -3.89 0.32 -3.16
N LEU A 124 -4.60 0.76 -2.14
CA LEU A 124 -4.18 1.87 -1.30
C LEU A 124 -3.02 1.43 -0.40
N SER A 125 -2.05 2.31 -0.17
CA SER A 125 -0.96 2.04 0.78
C SER A 125 -1.34 2.31 2.24
N THR A 126 -2.47 2.98 2.49
CA THR A 126 -2.97 3.26 3.84
C THR A 126 -3.57 2.00 4.44
N ARG A 127 -2.95 1.54 5.54
CA ARG A 127 -3.39 0.35 6.29
C ARG A 127 -4.53 0.65 7.24
N ASN A 128 -4.64 1.92 7.64
CA ASN A 128 -5.67 2.36 8.57
C ASN A 128 -6.76 3.05 7.77
N GLN A 129 -7.96 2.49 7.83
CA GLN A 129 -9.16 2.96 7.18
C GLN A 129 -10.27 2.84 8.22
N LEU A 130 -10.64 3.97 8.83
CA LEU A 130 -11.59 3.97 9.94
C LEU A 130 -12.88 4.65 9.51
N ASN A 131 -14.00 3.94 9.60
CA ASN A 131 -15.32 4.54 9.40
C ASN A 131 -15.64 5.44 10.59
N VAL A 132 -15.99 6.69 10.28
CA VAL A 132 -16.35 7.71 11.25
C VAL A 132 -17.56 8.51 10.78
N GLU A 133 -18.34 9.02 11.72
CA GLU A 133 -19.42 9.96 11.46
C GLU A 133 -18.97 11.37 11.86
N ILE A 134 -19.05 12.34 10.95
CA ILE A 134 -18.65 13.72 11.23
C ILE A 134 -19.61 14.32 12.26
N THR A 135 -19.04 14.85 13.35
CA THR A 135 -19.80 15.48 14.45
C THR A 135 -19.69 16.99 14.46
N ASP A 136 -18.59 17.55 13.97
CA ASP A 136 -18.36 19.00 13.90
C ASP A 136 -17.36 19.33 12.78
N ILE A 137 -17.51 20.51 12.18
CA ILE A 137 -16.61 21.02 11.13
C ILE A 137 -16.26 22.46 11.50
N GLN A 138 -14.96 22.72 11.68
CA GLN A 138 -14.45 24.05 11.98
C GLN A 138 -13.61 24.55 10.80
N THR A 139 -14.25 25.30 9.91
CA THR A 139 -13.62 25.86 8.71
C THR A 139 -12.78 27.09 9.07
N GLY A 140 -11.48 27.00 8.83
CA GLY A 140 -10.55 28.13 8.97
C GLY A 140 -10.33 28.90 7.67
N ALA A 141 -9.25 29.69 7.62
CA ALA A 141 -8.90 30.46 6.42
C ALA A 141 -8.21 29.61 5.32
N VAL A 142 -7.49 28.56 5.72
CA VAL A 142 -6.71 27.69 4.81
C VAL A 142 -7.05 26.22 5.05
N ASN A 143 -7.13 25.81 6.31
CA ASN A 143 -7.47 24.45 6.71
C ASN A 143 -8.78 24.41 7.48
N SER A 144 -9.41 23.25 7.44
CA SER A 144 -10.60 22.91 8.18
C SER A 144 -10.32 21.75 9.11
N GLN A 145 -10.82 21.86 10.33
CA GLN A 145 -10.75 20.80 11.32
C GLN A 145 -12.03 19.98 11.26
N ILE A 146 -11.91 18.70 10.93
CA ILE A 146 -13.03 17.77 10.83
C ILE A 146 -13.02 16.90 12.08
N ILE A 147 -14.02 17.08 12.95
CA ILE A 147 -14.16 16.29 14.17
C ILE A 147 -15.24 15.24 13.91
N ALA A 148 -14.86 13.98 14.03
CA ALA A 148 -15.72 12.83 13.78
C ALA A 148 -15.66 11.85 14.93
N LYS A 149 -16.60 10.91 15.00
CA LYS A 149 -16.61 9.85 16.02
C LYS A 149 -16.53 8.48 15.36
N LEU A 150 -15.79 7.57 16.00
CA LEU A 150 -15.86 6.14 15.69
C LEU A 150 -17.22 5.57 16.13
N ALA A 151 -17.55 4.36 15.68
CA ALA A 151 -18.76 3.64 16.12
C ALA A 151 -18.83 3.44 17.64
N GLY A 152 -17.68 3.39 18.33
CA GLY A 152 -17.59 3.32 19.79
C GLY A 152 -17.79 4.66 20.50
N GLY A 153 -17.96 5.75 19.76
CA GLY A 153 -18.13 7.11 20.26
C GLY A 153 -16.84 7.87 20.52
N GLU A 154 -15.67 7.24 20.37
CA GLU A 154 -14.40 7.94 20.54
C GLU A 154 -14.21 9.03 19.46
N PRO A 155 -13.83 10.25 19.86
CA PRO A 155 -13.62 11.34 18.92
C PRO A 155 -12.29 11.18 18.18
N LEU A 156 -12.29 11.57 16.91
CA LEU A 156 -11.14 11.70 16.03
C LEU A 156 -11.20 13.06 15.33
N CYS A 157 -10.03 13.56 14.98
CA CYS A 157 -9.84 14.83 14.35
C CYS A 157 -8.93 14.67 13.13
N ALA A 158 -9.40 15.13 11.97
CA ALA A 158 -8.59 15.32 10.77
C ALA A 158 -8.42 16.81 10.48
N MET A 159 -7.30 17.16 9.84
CA MET A 159 -7.05 18.53 9.38
C MET A 159 -6.79 18.52 7.88
N ILE A 160 -7.75 19.02 7.12
CA ILE A 160 -7.73 19.05 5.65
C ILE A 160 -7.77 20.50 5.15
N THR A 161 -7.56 20.72 3.86
CA THR A 161 -7.71 22.06 3.28
C THR A 161 -9.20 22.42 3.17
N VAL A 162 -9.50 23.72 3.20
CA VAL A 162 -10.87 24.23 2.95
C VAL A 162 -11.37 23.84 1.55
N GLU A 163 -10.46 23.72 0.58
CA GLU A 163 -10.80 23.25 -0.76
C GLU A 163 -11.27 21.79 -0.73
N SER A 164 -10.54 20.91 -0.03
CA SER A 164 -10.94 19.52 0.16
C SER A 164 -12.25 19.39 0.93
N GLU A 165 -12.47 20.15 2.01
CA GLU A 165 -13.76 20.15 2.73
C GLU A 165 -14.94 20.43 1.79
N LYS A 166 -14.80 21.46 0.96
CA LYS A 166 -15.84 21.92 0.03
C LYS A 166 -16.04 20.97 -1.13
N SER A 167 -14.94 20.48 -1.71
CA SER A 167 -15.01 19.53 -2.80
C SER A 167 -15.68 18.26 -2.27
N LEU A 168 -15.16 17.67 -1.17
CA LEU A 168 -15.66 16.46 -0.51
C LEU A 168 -17.11 16.62 0.01
N ASN A 169 -17.70 17.83 -0.07
CA ASN A 169 -19.03 18.17 0.41
C ASN A 169 -19.26 17.62 1.82
N LEU A 170 -18.30 17.86 2.72
CA LEU A 170 -18.35 17.36 4.08
C LEU A 170 -19.42 18.09 4.87
N GLN A 171 -20.21 17.34 5.63
CA GLN A 171 -21.32 17.86 6.43
C GLN A 171 -21.40 17.08 7.74
N VAL A 172 -21.87 17.75 8.81
CA VAL A 172 -22.16 17.08 10.08
C VAL A 172 -23.22 16.00 9.86
N GLY A 173 -23.00 14.82 10.44
CA GLY A 173 -23.81 13.61 10.29
C GLY A 173 -23.41 12.72 9.09
N LYS A 174 -22.48 13.17 8.24
CA LYS A 174 -21.99 12.37 7.12
C LYS A 174 -21.02 11.30 7.59
N GLU A 175 -21.20 10.07 7.09
CA GLU A 175 -20.23 8.99 7.28
C GLU A 175 -19.09 9.11 6.26
N VAL A 176 -17.85 9.04 6.74
CA VAL A 176 -16.64 9.13 5.91
C VAL A 176 -15.58 8.15 6.42
N LEU A 177 -14.58 7.89 5.58
CA LEU A 177 -13.40 7.11 5.93
C LEU A 177 -12.25 8.05 6.30
N PHE A 178 -11.67 7.85 7.48
CA PHE A 178 -10.40 8.43 7.85
C PHE A 178 -9.26 7.50 7.44
N LEU A 179 -8.38 7.99 6.56
CA LEU A 179 -7.33 7.20 5.94
C LEU A 179 -5.96 7.69 6.39
N PHE A 180 -5.14 6.81 6.99
CA PHE A 180 -3.79 7.17 7.42
C PHE A 180 -2.79 6.01 7.31
N LYS A 181 -1.51 6.35 7.24
CA LYS A 181 -0.42 5.39 7.02
C LYS A 181 -0.04 4.72 8.34
N ALA A 182 0.28 3.42 8.31
CA ALA A 182 0.81 2.73 9.49
C ALA A 182 2.04 3.40 10.14
N PRO A 183 3.03 3.93 9.39
CA PRO A 183 4.16 4.63 9.99
C PRO A 183 3.84 5.99 10.62
N SER A 184 2.65 6.58 10.39
CA SER A 184 2.25 7.82 11.08
C SER A 184 1.59 7.56 12.44
N VAL A 185 1.36 6.29 12.79
CA VAL A 185 0.79 5.89 14.07
C VAL A 185 1.89 5.64 15.08
N VAL A 186 1.91 6.42 16.15
CA VAL A 186 2.79 6.22 17.30
C VAL A 186 2.07 5.36 18.34
N ILE A 187 2.79 4.40 18.93
CA ILE A 187 2.27 3.56 20.00
C ILE A 187 2.83 4.05 21.33
N ALA A 188 1.94 4.29 22.29
CA ALA A 188 2.29 4.48 23.68
C ALA A 188 1.73 3.32 24.50
N LYS A 189 2.57 2.67 25.31
CA LYS A 189 2.12 1.62 26.23
C LYS A 189 1.52 2.28 27.46
N SER A 190 0.30 1.90 27.83
CA SER A 190 -0.38 2.50 28.98
C SER A 190 0.40 2.19 30.26
N GLY A 191 0.88 3.24 30.93
CA GLY A 191 1.34 3.21 32.31
C GLY A 191 0.30 3.81 33.25
N ASN A 192 0.62 3.96 34.54
CA ASN A 192 -0.27 4.53 35.56
C ASN A 192 -0.55 6.05 35.44
N ASP A 193 -0.02 6.73 34.42
CA ASP A 193 -0.19 8.18 34.23
C ASP A 193 -0.86 8.50 32.88
N ASP A 194 -1.77 9.47 32.90
CA ASP A 194 -2.36 10.05 31.69
C ASP A 194 -1.26 10.73 30.84
N LEU A 195 -1.07 10.23 29.62
CA LEU A 195 -0.16 10.81 28.63
C LEU A 195 -0.63 12.20 28.22
N ARG A 196 0.11 13.23 28.65
CA ARG A 196 -0.11 14.61 28.21
C ARG A 196 0.71 14.89 26.96
N ILE A 197 0.06 14.78 25.81
CA ILE A 197 0.64 15.05 24.50
C ILE A 197 -0.23 16.05 23.73
N SER A 198 0.36 16.71 22.73
CA SER A 198 -0.32 17.71 21.91
C SER A 198 -1.30 17.11 20.90
N SER A 199 -1.14 15.84 20.55
CA SER A 199 -1.97 15.21 19.52
C SER A 199 -3.37 14.90 20.05
N ALA A 200 -4.37 15.30 19.27
CA ALA A 200 -5.78 15.15 19.62
C ALA A 200 -6.29 13.71 19.49
N ASN A 201 -5.71 12.92 18.57
CA ASN A 201 -6.16 11.56 18.33
C ASN A 201 -5.40 10.60 19.25
N GLN A 202 -6.08 10.12 20.27
CA GLN A 202 -5.58 9.14 21.22
C GLN A 202 -6.56 7.98 21.31
N ILE A 203 -6.26 6.90 20.59
CA ILE A 203 -7.17 5.78 20.40
C ILE A 203 -6.69 4.63 21.27
N LYS A 204 -7.42 4.37 22.36
CA LYS A 204 -7.12 3.24 23.24
C LYS A 204 -7.47 1.93 22.57
N GLY A 205 -6.64 0.92 22.80
CA GLY A 205 -6.87 -0.41 22.28
C GLY A 205 -5.97 -1.47 22.91
N THR A 206 -6.20 -2.70 22.51
CA THR A 206 -5.42 -3.86 22.95
C THR A 206 -4.68 -4.43 21.75
N ILE A 207 -3.38 -4.68 21.91
CA ILE A 207 -2.58 -5.31 20.86
C ILE A 207 -3.11 -6.72 20.61
N CYS A 208 -3.46 -7.02 19.36
CA CYS A 208 -3.86 -8.35 18.92
C CYS A 208 -2.70 -9.12 18.28
N GLU A 209 -1.74 -8.43 17.65
CA GLU A 209 -0.57 -9.06 17.03
C GLU A 209 0.63 -8.10 16.99
N VAL A 210 1.84 -8.64 17.22
CA VAL A 210 3.11 -7.95 16.96
C VAL A 210 3.98 -8.83 16.08
N LYS A 211 4.33 -8.34 14.88
CA LYS A 211 5.26 -9.00 13.96
C LYS A 211 6.59 -8.27 13.97
N ILE A 212 7.60 -8.87 14.58
CA ILE A 212 8.96 -8.32 14.62
C ILE A 212 9.72 -8.70 13.33
N GLY A 213 10.10 -7.70 12.54
CA GLY A 213 10.95 -7.85 11.37
C GLY A 213 12.43 -7.55 11.66
N ALA A 214 13.27 -7.57 10.62
CA ALA A 214 14.70 -7.31 10.75
C ALA A 214 15.05 -5.85 11.11
N VAL A 215 14.22 -4.90 10.68
CA VAL A 215 14.41 -3.45 10.87
C VAL A 215 13.21 -2.81 11.56
N ASN A 216 12.00 -3.19 11.15
CA ASN A 216 10.74 -2.65 11.67
C ASN A 216 9.93 -3.73 12.37
N ALA A 217 8.98 -3.29 13.19
CA ALA A 217 7.92 -4.10 13.76
C ALA A 217 6.57 -3.58 13.25
N GLU A 218 5.68 -4.51 12.90
CA GLU A 218 4.27 -4.22 12.64
C GLU A 218 3.48 -4.53 13.91
N VAL A 219 2.78 -3.53 14.44
CA VAL A 219 1.95 -3.64 15.65
C VAL A 219 0.50 -3.45 15.24
N CYS A 220 -0.32 -4.45 15.52
CA CYS A 220 -1.74 -4.46 15.21
C CYS A 220 -2.54 -4.42 16.53
N LEU A 221 -3.47 -3.49 16.65
CA LEU A 221 -4.32 -3.34 17.84
C LEU A 221 -5.80 -3.25 17.47
N ASN A 222 -6.64 -3.80 18.33
CA ASN A 222 -8.09 -3.65 18.26
C ASN A 222 -8.51 -2.44 19.11
N THR A 223 -9.29 -1.55 18.53
CA THR A 223 -9.95 -0.45 19.22
C THR A 223 -11.19 -0.95 19.97
N ASN A 224 -11.73 -0.17 20.91
CA ASN A 224 -12.98 -0.55 21.58
C ASN A 224 -14.18 -0.54 20.60
N SER A 225 -14.06 0.18 19.50
CA SER A 225 -15.04 0.21 18.40
C SER A 225 -14.96 -1.00 17.45
N HIS A 226 -14.23 -2.06 17.81
CA HIS A 226 -13.99 -3.26 17.00
C HIS A 226 -13.31 -3.02 15.65
N GLN A 227 -12.70 -1.85 15.46
CA GLN A 227 -11.86 -1.56 14.31
C GLN A 227 -10.41 -1.91 14.64
N THR A 228 -9.59 -2.06 13.60
CA THR A 228 -8.19 -2.44 13.77
C THR A 228 -7.28 -1.31 13.30
N ILE A 229 -6.25 -1.00 14.09
CA ILE A 229 -5.21 -0.04 13.73
C ILE A 229 -3.88 -0.77 13.63
N THR A 230 -3.19 -0.53 12.52
CA THR A 230 -1.84 -1.00 12.26
C THR A 230 -0.85 0.16 12.41
N SER A 231 0.21 -0.07 13.17
CA SER A 231 1.37 0.82 13.29
C SER A 231 2.63 0.12 12.78
N ILE A 232 3.52 0.87 12.12
CA ILE A 232 4.87 0.42 11.78
C ILE A 232 5.86 1.26 12.59
N ILE A 233 6.54 0.63 13.54
CA ILE A 233 7.59 1.23 14.36
C ILE A 233 8.93 0.50 14.16
N THR A 234 10.01 1.03 14.71
CA THR A 234 11.30 0.33 14.68
C THR A 234 11.25 -0.94 15.52
N ARG A 235 12.03 -1.94 15.12
CA ARG A 235 12.22 -3.17 15.89
C ARG A 235 12.70 -2.87 17.30
N GLU A 236 13.63 -1.92 17.41
CA GLU A 236 14.23 -1.48 18.67
C GLU A 236 13.17 -0.92 19.62
N SER A 237 12.27 -0.05 19.15
CA SER A 237 11.19 0.51 19.97
C SER A 237 10.21 -0.56 20.44
N ALA A 238 9.75 -1.45 19.54
CA ALA A 238 8.83 -2.53 19.92
C ALA A 238 9.43 -3.46 20.99
N THR A 239 10.72 -3.78 20.84
CA THR A 239 11.45 -4.64 21.79
C THR A 239 11.70 -3.93 23.12
N ALA A 240 12.12 -2.66 23.09
CA ALA A 240 12.40 -1.89 24.30
C ALA A 240 11.14 -1.62 25.14
N MET A 241 9.99 -1.43 24.48
CA MET A 241 8.69 -1.27 25.15
C MET A 241 8.07 -2.61 25.59
N GLY A 242 8.66 -3.74 25.19
CA GLY A 242 8.15 -5.07 25.47
C GLY A 242 6.71 -5.25 24.97
N LEU A 243 6.42 -4.81 23.75
CA LEU A 243 5.08 -4.92 23.16
C LEU A 243 4.75 -6.37 22.84
N GLY A 244 3.60 -6.84 23.32
CA GLY A 244 3.08 -8.18 23.08
C GLY A 244 1.56 -8.18 22.93
N ALA A 245 1.03 -9.28 22.39
CA ALA A 245 -0.41 -9.47 22.32
C ALA A 245 -1.05 -9.44 23.72
N GLY A 246 -2.17 -8.73 23.85
CA GLY A 246 -2.86 -8.49 25.12
C GLY A 246 -2.43 -7.21 25.84
N ASP A 247 -1.35 -6.55 25.44
CA ASP A 247 -0.95 -5.27 26.03
C ASP A 247 -1.98 -4.18 25.72
N GLU A 248 -2.31 -3.39 26.75
CA GLU A 248 -3.08 -2.15 26.58
C GLU A 248 -2.16 -1.02 26.12
N VAL A 249 -2.56 -0.40 25.01
CA VAL A 249 -1.82 0.68 24.38
C VAL A 249 -2.75 1.79 23.92
N THR A 250 -2.17 2.96 23.68
CA THR A 250 -2.82 4.08 23.02
C THR A 250 -2.12 4.33 21.69
N ALA A 251 -2.88 4.26 20.60
CA ALA A 251 -2.43 4.66 19.27
C ALA A 251 -2.65 6.17 19.10
N ILE A 252 -1.59 6.86 18.68
CA ILE A 252 -1.56 8.31 18.54
C ILE A 252 -1.29 8.63 17.07
N VAL A 253 -2.08 9.52 16.48
CA VAL A 253 -1.91 9.95 15.09
C VAL A 253 -2.19 11.44 14.96
N GLU A 254 -1.29 12.20 14.32
CA GLU A 254 -1.53 13.63 14.16
C GLU A 254 -2.71 13.89 13.21
N PRO A 255 -3.58 14.89 13.48
CA PRO A 255 -4.70 15.21 12.60
C PRO A 255 -4.31 15.49 11.15
N SER A 256 -3.10 16.01 10.90
CA SER A 256 -2.56 16.27 9.56
C SER A 256 -2.13 15.01 8.80
N GLU A 257 -2.02 13.88 9.48
CA GLU A 257 -1.68 12.57 8.87
C GLU A 257 -2.93 11.80 8.43
N ILE A 258 -4.12 12.30 8.77
CA ILE A 258 -5.41 11.76 8.36
C ILE A 258 -5.89 12.51 7.12
N ILE A 259 -6.26 11.74 6.10
CA ILE A 259 -6.85 12.20 4.84
C ILE A 259 -8.31 11.77 4.81
#